data_AF-A0A101X8N6-F1
#
_entry.id   AF-A0A101X8N6-F1
#
_cell.length_a   1.000
_cell.length_b   1.000
_cell.length_c   1.000
_cell.angle_alpha   90.00
_cell.angle_beta   90.00
_cell.angle_gamma   90.00
#
_symmetry.space_group_name_H-M   'P 1'
#
loop_
_entity.id
_entity.type
_entity.pdbx_description
1 polymer ?
#
loop_
_entity_poly.entity_id
_entity_poly.type
_entity_poly.pdbx_seq_one_letter_code
_entity_poly.pdbx_strand_id
1 'polypeptide(L)'
;MTCVTKGLLAQFYGSLDFSLRALIHYRTSAAFGKPLDYFIVEEPWRVLEVLEKSVGVHNAELILRMLADWLRRRNCDATIEELRRMLSDRAAWTDKSIGSA
;
A
#
# COMPACT_ATOMS: atom_id res chain seq x y z
N MET A 1 -5.78 12.67 11.78
CA MET A 1 -6.23 12.30 10.42
C MET A 1 -5.00 11.85 9.65
N THR A 2 -5.01 10.66 9.07
CA THR A 2 -3.89 10.23 8.23
C THR A 2 -4.07 10.86 6.85
N CYS A 3 -3.00 11.35 6.23
CA CYS A 3 -3.04 11.93 4.87
C CYS A 3 -3.10 10.85 3.77
N VAL A 4 -2.95 9.58 4.14
CA VAL A 4 -2.88 8.45 3.22
C VAL A 4 -4.29 8.05 2.79
N THR A 5 -4.50 7.97 1.47
CA THR A 5 -5.79 7.60 0.88
C THR A 5 -5.62 6.46 -0.11
N LYS A 6 -6.71 5.74 -0.42
CA LYS A 6 -6.72 4.72 -1.48
C LYS A 6 -6.20 5.28 -2.81
N GLY A 7 -6.57 6.53 -3.14
CA GLY A 7 -6.11 7.23 -4.33
C GLY A 7 -4.60 7.46 -4.35
N LEU A 8 -4.00 7.86 -3.23
CA LEU A 8 -2.55 8.02 -3.14
C LEU A 8 -1.81 6.68 -3.23
N LEU A 9 -2.34 5.61 -2.62
CA LEU A 9 -1.77 4.26 -2.75
C LEU A 9 -1.80 3.77 -4.21
N ALA A 10 -2.90 4.00 -4.92
CA ALA A 10 -3.03 3.64 -6.33
C ALA A 10 -2.07 4.46 -7.22
N GLN A 11 -1.93 5.76 -6.96
CA GLN A 11 -0.97 6.62 -7.66
C GLN A 11 0.48 6.21 -7.39
N PHE A 12 0.83 5.86 -6.15
CA PHE A 12 2.14 5.31 -5.82
C PHE A 12 2.41 4.04 -6.62
N TYR A 13 1.50 3.06 -6.58
CA TYR A 13 1.66 1.81 -7.31
C TYR A 13 1.78 2.05 -8.82
N GLY A 14 1.00 2.98 -9.38
CA GLY A 14 1.09 3.39 -10.78
C GLY A 14 2.40 4.10 -11.16
N SER A 15 3.09 4.71 -10.19
CA SER A 15 4.36 5.43 -10.39
C SER A 15 5.61 4.55 -10.32
N LEU A 16 5.47 3.29 -9.88
CA LEU A 16 6.58 2.34 -9.87
C LEU A 16 7.07 2.06 -11.30
N ASP A 17 8.36 1.78 -11.44
CA ASP A 17 8.92 1.30 -12.70
C ASP A 17 8.12 0.09 -13.21
N PHE A 18 7.95 0.01 -14.52
CA PHE A 18 7.16 -1.04 -15.16
C PHE A 18 7.59 -2.44 -14.72
N SER A 19 8.90 -2.68 -14.61
CA SER A 19 9.46 -3.99 -14.27
C SER A 19 9.09 -4.40 -12.84
N LEU A 20 9.20 -3.46 -11.89
CA LEU A 20 8.81 -3.70 -10.49
C LEU A 20 7.30 -3.91 -10.38
N ARG A 21 6.50 -3.08 -11.06
CA ARG A 21 5.05 -3.20 -11.06
C ARG A 21 4.58 -4.54 -11.65
N ALA A 22 5.18 -4.96 -12.76
CA ALA A 22 4.90 -6.24 -13.41
C ALA A 22 5.28 -7.42 -12.50
N LEU A 23 6.43 -7.37 -11.83
CA LEU A 23 6.83 -8.38 -10.85
C LEU A 23 5.81 -8.50 -9.71
N ILE A 24 5.43 -7.36 -9.10
CA ILE A 24 4.44 -7.33 -8.02
C ILE A 24 3.10 -7.88 -8.51
N HIS A 25 2.64 -7.45 -9.68
CA HIS A 25 1.40 -7.92 -10.28
C HIS A 25 1.41 -9.44 -10.47
N TYR A 26 2.46 -9.99 -11.09
CA TYR A 26 2.59 -11.43 -11.30
C TYR A 26 2.61 -12.21 -9.98
N ARG A 27 3.42 -11.77 -9.00
CA ARG A 27 3.57 -12.46 -7.71
C ARG A 27 2.28 -12.45 -6.89
N THR A 28 1.59 -11.32 -6.84
CA THR A 28 0.31 -11.19 -6.12
C THR A 28 -0.79 -12.00 -6.78
N SER A 29 -0.91 -11.94 -8.10
CA SER A 29 -1.85 -12.78 -8.86
C SER A 29 -1.58 -14.27 -8.66
N ALA A 30 -0.32 -14.71 -8.63
CA ALA A 30 0.02 -16.12 -8.40
C ALA A 30 -0.30 -16.59 -6.97
N ALA A 31 -0.07 -15.75 -5.96
CA ALA A 31 -0.27 -16.11 -4.56
C ALA A 31 -1.73 -15.98 -4.08
N PHE A 32 -2.49 -15.03 -4.64
CA PHE A 32 -3.82 -14.66 -4.13
C PHE A 32 -4.94 -14.74 -5.19
N GLY A 33 -4.62 -15.02 -6.45
CA GLY A 33 -5.59 -15.00 -7.55
C GLY A 33 -6.09 -13.60 -7.92
N LYS A 34 -5.53 -12.55 -7.31
CA LYS A 34 -5.87 -11.14 -7.55
C LYS A 34 -4.61 -10.28 -7.57
N PRO A 35 -4.56 -9.24 -8.43
CA PRO A 35 -3.42 -8.34 -8.49
C PRO A 35 -3.42 -7.33 -7.32
N LEU A 36 -2.28 -6.68 -7.05
CA LEU A 36 -2.13 -5.77 -5.91
C LEU A 36 -3.11 -4.58 -5.92
N ASP A 37 -3.45 -4.06 -7.11
CA ASP A 37 -4.38 -2.95 -7.30
C ASP A 37 -5.80 -3.27 -6.80
N TYR A 38 -6.25 -4.53 -6.90
CA TYR A 38 -7.49 -4.97 -6.23
C TYR A 38 -7.41 -4.72 -4.72
N PHE A 39 -6.32 -5.13 -4.07
CA PHE A 39 -6.18 -4.96 -2.62
C PHE A 39 -6.04 -3.50 -2.21
N ILE A 40 -5.36 -2.68 -3.01
CA ILE A 40 -5.28 -1.23 -2.76
C ILE A 40 -6.67 -0.58 -2.72
N VAL A 41 -7.57 -0.99 -3.62
CA VAL A 41 -8.91 -0.39 -3.75
C VAL A 41 -9.89 -0.98 -2.75
N GLU A 42 -9.98 -2.30 -2.67
CA GLU A 42 -11.04 -2.98 -1.92
C GLU A 42 -10.66 -3.25 -0.47
N GLU A 43 -9.40 -3.65 -0.24
CA GLU A 43 -8.92 -4.18 1.04
C GLU A 43 -7.57 -3.57 1.45
N PRO A 44 -7.43 -2.23 1.53
CA PRO A 44 -6.11 -1.58 1.71
C PRO A 44 -5.40 -2.00 3.01
N TRP A 45 -6.16 -2.41 4.02
CA TRP A 45 -5.64 -2.98 5.28
C TRP A 45 -4.99 -4.36 5.14
N ARG A 46 -4.96 -4.95 3.95
CA ARG A 46 -4.24 -6.21 3.67
C ARG A 46 -3.00 -6.03 2.80
N VAL A 47 -2.75 -4.82 2.30
CA VAL A 47 -1.68 -4.58 1.32
C VAL A 47 -0.32 -5.00 1.86
N LEU A 48 0.00 -4.75 3.13
CA LEU A 48 1.27 -5.16 3.71
C LEU A 48 1.40 -6.69 3.76
N GLU A 49 0.37 -7.38 4.27
CA GLU A 49 0.32 -8.85 4.30
C GLU A 49 0.48 -9.47 2.90
N VAL A 50 -0.22 -8.90 1.91
CA VAL A 50 -0.17 -9.35 0.52
C VAL A 50 1.22 -9.16 -0.06
N LEU A 51 1.87 -8.02 0.19
CA LEU A 51 3.25 -7.78 -0.24
C LEU A 51 4.22 -8.75 0.44
N GLU A 52 4.14 -8.92 1.76
CA GLU A 52 5.02 -9.82 2.51
C GLU A 52 4.93 -11.26 2.00
N LYS A 53 3.72 -11.75 1.74
CA LYS A 53 3.49 -13.11 1.22
C LYS A 53 3.87 -13.27 -0.26
N SER A 54 3.81 -12.20 -1.06
CA SER A 54 4.06 -12.27 -2.51
C SER A 54 5.52 -12.04 -2.89
N VAL A 55 6.18 -11.08 -2.24
CA VAL A 55 7.56 -10.67 -2.56
C VAL A 55 8.55 -10.89 -1.42
N GLY A 56 8.09 -11.34 -0.25
CA GLY A 56 8.91 -11.55 0.94
C GLY A 56 9.00 -10.30 1.83
N VAL A 57 9.21 -10.51 3.13
CA VAL A 57 9.20 -9.46 4.16
C VAL A 57 10.19 -8.32 3.87
N HIS A 58 11.42 -8.64 3.45
CA HIS A 58 12.43 -7.63 3.14
C HIS A 58 12.04 -6.74 1.95
N ASN A 59 11.44 -7.32 0.91
CA ASN A 59 10.99 -6.56 -0.26
C ASN A 59 9.72 -5.75 0.05
N ALA A 60 8.82 -6.27 0.88
CA ALA A 60 7.65 -5.53 1.36
C ALA A 60 8.07 -4.29 2.17
N GLU A 61 9.06 -4.43 3.06
CA GLU A 61 9.63 -3.31 3.82
C GLU A 61 10.30 -2.26 2.91
N LEU A 62 11.01 -2.70 1.86
CA LEU A 62 11.58 -1.79 0.87
C LEU A 62 10.49 -0.99 0.15
N ILE A 63 9.43 -1.66 -0.33
CA ILE A 63 8.30 -1.02 -1.01
C ILE A 63 7.59 -0.04 -0.06
N LEU A 64 7.47 -0.39 1.22
CA LEU A 64 6.89 0.49 2.23
C LEU A 64 7.72 1.78 2.43
N ARG A 65 9.05 1.67 2.44
CA ARG A 65 9.95 2.84 2.50
C ARG A 65 9.87 3.70 1.23
N MET A 66 9.77 3.06 0.06
CA MET A 66 9.53 3.77 -1.20
C MET A 66 8.20 4.54 -1.16
N LEU A 67 7.14 3.96 -0.59
CA LEU A 67 5.86 4.63 -0.39
C LEU A 67 6.01 5.84 0.54
N ALA A 68 6.68 5.68 1.69
CA ALA A 68 6.90 6.78 2.62
C ALA A 68 7.64 7.96 1.97
N ASP A 69 8.73 7.68 1.25
CA ASP A 69 9.48 8.72 0.53
C ASP A 69 8.66 9.36 -0.59
N TRP A 70 7.82 8.59 -1.27
CA TRP A 70 6.94 9.09 -2.33
C TRP A 70 5.81 9.99 -1.79
N LEU A 71 5.27 9.66 -0.60
CA LEU A 71 4.25 10.43 0.10
C LEU A 71 4.83 11.75 0.65
N ARG A 72 6.05 11.71 1.21
CA ARG A 72 6.76 12.90 1.70
C ARG A 72 6.90 13.97 0.62
N ARG A 73 7.22 13.56 -0.62
CA ARG A 73 7.30 14.46 -1.80
C ARG A 73 5.96 15.09 -2.20
N ARG A 74 4.85 14.66 -1.58
CA ARG A 74 3.47 15.15 -1.78
C ARG A 74 2.88 15.76 -0.52
N ASN A 75 3.73 16.23 0.40
CA ASN A 75 3.33 16.84 1.68
C ASN A 75 2.49 15.90 2.56
N CYS A 76 2.75 14.58 2.46
CA CYS A 76 2.17 13.57 3.34
C CYS A 76 3.28 12.90 4.13
N ASP A 77 3.52 13.36 5.35
CA ASP A 77 4.61 12.90 6.23
C ASP A 77 4.20 11.70 7.09
N ALA A 78 3.55 10.70 6.47
CA ALA A 78 3.20 9.47 7.16
C ALA A 78 4.48 8.70 7.58
N THR A 79 4.56 8.37 8.86
CA THR A 79 5.63 7.54 9.42
C THR A 79 5.54 6.09 8.93
N ILE A 80 6.65 5.34 9.02
CA ILE A 80 6.64 3.91 8.66
C ILE A 80 5.66 3.14 9.54
N GLU A 81 5.58 3.47 10.82
CA GLU A 81 4.67 2.86 11.79
C GLU A 81 3.21 3.13 11.43
N GLU A 82 2.87 4.36 11.04
CA GLU A 82 1.52 4.70 10.56
C GLU A 82 1.18 3.95 9.27
N LEU A 83 2.12 3.86 8.32
CA LEU A 83 1.90 3.11 7.08
C LEU A 83 1.71 1.62 7.36
N ARG A 84 2.51 1.03 8.26
CA ARG A 84 2.33 -0.37 8.69
C ARG A 84 0.94 -0.58 9.26
N ARG A 85 0.49 0.28 10.17
CA ARG A 85 -0.84 0.20 10.75
C ARG A 85 -1.91 0.30 9.67
N MET A 86 -1.84 1.32 8.81
CA MET A 86 -2.84 1.50 7.75
C MET A 86 -2.90 0.33 6.77
N LEU A 87 -1.77 -0.29 6.46
CA LEU A 87 -1.72 -1.38 5.48
C LEU A 87 -1.88 -2.78 6.09
N SER A 88 -2.12 -2.89 7.41
CA SER A 88 -2.32 -4.17 8.12
C SER A 88 -3.52 -4.19 9.08
N ASP A 89 -4.14 -3.05 9.40
CA ASP A 89 -5.27 -2.95 10.33
C ASP A 89 -6.51 -2.34 9.66
N ARG A 90 -7.60 -3.13 9.62
CA ARG A 90 -8.88 -2.70 9.05
C ARG A 90 -9.48 -1.51 9.79
N ALA A 91 -9.26 -1.41 11.10
CA ALA A 91 -9.79 -0.34 11.92
C ALA A 91 -9.27 1.04 11.49
N ALA A 92 -8.05 1.10 10.93
CA ALA A 92 -7.44 2.32 10.43
C ALA A 92 -8.20 2.96 9.24
N TRP A 93 -9.10 2.21 8.58
CA TRP A 93 -9.91 2.68 7.45
C TRP A 93 -11.41 2.83 7.78
N THR A 94 -11.86 2.31 8.91
CA THR A 94 -13.26 2.40 9.34
C THR A 94 -13.54 3.58 10.25
N ASP A 95 -12.48 4.23 10.74
CA ASP A 95 -12.60 5.41 11.58
C ASP A 95 -13.13 6.60 10.75
N LYS A 96 -14.41 6.94 10.94
CA LYS A 96 -15.11 8.06 10.30
C LYS A 96 -14.52 9.43 10.64
N SER A 97 -13.50 9.51 11.49
CA SER A 97 -12.70 10.72 11.65
C SER A 97 -11.78 10.99 10.44
N ILE A 98 -11.70 10.08 9.47
CA ILE A 98 -10.94 10.20 8.22
C ILE A 98 -11.91 10.25 7.03
N GLY A 99 -12.57 11.39 6.87
CA GLY A 99 -13.13 11.89 5.60
C GLY A 99 -14.33 11.15 5.01
N SER A 100 -15.53 11.56 5.41
CA SER A 100 -16.68 11.58 4.50
C SER A 100 -16.72 12.91 3.75
N ALA A 101 -16.60 12.82 2.43
CA ALA A 101 -16.89 13.82 1.39
C ALA A 101 -16.07 15.12 1.39
#